data_AF-A0A9D2N322-F1
#
_entry.id   AF-A0A9D2N322-F1
#
_cell.length_a   1.000
_cell.length_b   1.000
_cell.length_c   1.000
_cell.angle_alpha   90.00
_cell.angle_beta   90.00
_cell.angle_gamma   90.00
#
_symmetry.space_group_name_H-M   'P 1'
#
loop_
_entity.id
_entity.type
_entity.pdbx_description
1 polymer ?
#
loop_
_entity_poly.entity_id
_entity_poly.type
_entity_poly.pdbx_seq_one_letter_code
_entity_poly.pdbx_strand_id
1 'polypeptide(L)'
;MLCSTRDYDYSQDENYTGTYSGTEGEESYYVKYLVNEEKGTYQLIERIPVTYSGYVSSVQELNNTLLIDSGSAFTAVELDQNNQIIQTLKGTGDTWWYRVFKYDYIGFWFGG
;
A
#
# COMPACT_ATOMS: atom_id res chain seq x y z
N MET A 1 8.56 -36.22 5.78
CA MET A 1 7.64 -36.13 6.94
C MET A 1 6.53 -35.17 6.56
N LEU A 2 5.28 -35.51 6.87
CA LEU A 2 4.05 -34.98 6.25
C LEU A 2 3.94 -33.44 6.29
N CYS A 3 3.85 -32.82 5.10
CA CYS A 3 3.25 -31.51 4.94
C CYS A 3 1.74 -31.71 4.69
N SER A 4 0.94 -31.78 5.76
CA SER A 4 -0.49 -31.40 5.72
C SER A 4 -1.12 -31.51 7.12
N THR A 5 -1.25 -30.39 7.80
CA THR A 5 -2.47 -30.11 8.58
C THR A 5 -3.08 -28.91 7.88
N ARG A 6 -4.23 -29.11 7.25
CA ARG A 6 -4.79 -28.20 6.25
C ARG A 6 -5.48 -26.95 6.82
N ASP A 7 -5.60 -26.84 8.14
CA ASP A 7 -6.25 -25.72 8.78
C ASP A 7 -5.41 -25.27 9.99
N TYR A 8 -5.06 -23.98 10.02
CA TYR A 8 -4.39 -23.34 11.14
C TYR A 8 -5.39 -22.39 11.82
N ASP A 9 -5.66 -22.61 13.10
CA ASP A 9 -6.61 -21.78 13.85
C ASP A 9 -5.88 -20.57 14.46
N TYR A 10 -5.93 -19.45 13.74
CA TYR A 10 -5.36 -18.18 14.19
C TYR A 10 -5.98 -17.65 15.48
N SER A 11 -7.18 -18.10 15.88
CA SER A 11 -7.79 -17.68 17.15
C SER A 11 -7.07 -18.24 18.38
N GLN A 12 -6.27 -19.30 18.19
CA GLN A 12 -5.53 -19.99 19.24
C GLN A 12 -4.04 -19.62 19.27
N ASP A 13 -3.57 -18.77 18.35
CA ASP A 13 -2.18 -18.31 18.35
C ASP A 13 -2.02 -17.10 19.27
N GLU A 14 -1.34 -17.29 20.40
CA GLU A 14 -1.03 -16.23 21.36
C GLU A 14 -0.19 -15.09 20.75
N ASN A 15 0.52 -15.34 19.64
CA ASN A 15 1.27 -14.33 18.89
C ASN A 15 0.39 -13.60 17.86
N TYR A 16 -0.84 -14.07 17.62
CA TYR A 16 -1.78 -13.46 16.69
C TYR A 16 -2.77 -12.54 17.43
N THR A 17 -2.22 -11.61 18.20
CA THR A 17 -2.99 -10.60 18.95
C THR A 17 -2.81 -9.22 18.33
N GLY A 18 -3.85 -8.38 18.34
CA GLY A 18 -3.79 -7.02 17.78
C GLY A 18 -3.91 -6.92 16.24
N THR A 19 -4.29 -8.01 15.57
CA THR A 19 -4.44 -8.11 14.10
C THR A 19 -5.83 -7.66 13.62
N TYR A 20 -6.25 -6.46 14.03
CA TYR A 20 -7.52 -5.85 13.58
C TYR A 20 -7.25 -4.57 12.76
N SER A 21 -8.27 -4.06 12.08
CA SER A 21 -8.19 -2.77 11.38
C SER A 21 -7.79 -1.68 12.37
N GLY A 22 -6.65 -1.04 12.17
CA GLY A 22 -6.27 0.12 12.96
C GLY A 22 -7.27 1.24 12.71
N THR A 23 -8.09 1.58 13.71
CA THR A 23 -9.04 2.70 13.60
C THR A 23 -8.38 4.03 14.00
N GLU A 24 -7.24 3.97 14.69
CA GLU A 24 -6.53 5.11 15.24
C GLU A 24 -5.03 5.03 14.94
N GLY A 25 -4.45 6.13 14.49
CA GLY A 25 -3.02 6.29 14.26
C GLY A 25 -2.71 7.66 13.66
N GLU A 26 -1.46 8.07 13.77
CA GLU A 26 -1.02 9.42 13.35
C GLU A 26 -0.57 9.43 11.89
N GLU A 27 0.25 8.46 11.50
CA GLU A 27 0.85 8.39 10.17
C GLU A 27 0.99 6.96 9.67
N SER A 28 0.84 6.79 8.36
CA SER A 28 1.29 5.59 7.64
C SER A 28 2.51 5.95 6.80
N TYR A 29 3.20 4.93 6.28
CA TYR A 29 4.41 5.14 5.49
C TYR A 29 4.37 4.33 4.21
N TYR A 30 4.74 4.96 3.10
CA TYR A 30 5.31 4.23 1.99
C TYR A 30 6.78 3.93 2.31
N VAL A 31 7.18 2.68 2.07
CA VAL A 31 8.54 2.20 2.36
C VAL A 31 9.03 1.37 1.19
N LYS A 32 10.20 1.74 0.64
CA LYS A 32 10.86 1.01 -0.45
C LYS A 32 12.14 0.36 0.05
N TYR A 33 12.31 -0.91 -0.29
CA TYR A 33 13.52 -1.67 0.00
C TYR A 33 14.21 -2.13 -1.27
N LEU A 34 15.54 -2.10 -1.27
CA LEU A 34 16.38 -2.79 -2.25
C LEU A 34 16.75 -4.16 -1.66
N VAL A 35 16.31 -5.23 -2.30
CA VAL A 35 16.58 -6.61 -1.86
C VAL A 35 17.76 -7.17 -2.65
N ASN A 36 18.72 -7.76 -1.95
CA ASN A 36 19.78 -8.59 -2.51
C ASN A 36 19.48 -10.05 -2.17
N GLU A 37 18.96 -10.79 -3.15
CA GLU A 37 18.55 -12.18 -2.95
C GLU A 37 19.75 -13.13 -2.79
N GLU A 38 20.86 -12.88 -3.49
CA GLU A 38 22.07 -13.71 -3.39
C GLU A 38 22.66 -13.71 -1.97
N LYS A 39 22.61 -12.56 -1.29
CA LYS A 39 23.13 -12.39 0.07
C LYS A 39 22.05 -12.51 1.15
N GLY A 40 20.78 -12.58 0.77
CA GLY A 40 19.64 -12.60 1.69
C GLY A 40 19.52 -11.32 2.53
N THR A 41 19.86 -10.16 1.97
CA THR A 41 19.83 -8.87 2.68
C THR A 41 18.88 -7.89 2.03
N TYR A 42 18.39 -6.90 2.78
CA TYR A 42 17.61 -5.79 2.24
C TYR A 42 18.09 -4.46 2.82
N GLN A 43 17.89 -3.38 2.07
CA GLN A 43 18.25 -2.03 2.47
C GLN A 43 17.05 -1.08 2.27
N LEU A 44 16.76 -0.25 3.27
CA LEU A 44 15.79 0.83 3.13
C LEU A 44 16.32 1.89 2.16
N ILE A 45 15.57 2.17 1.10
CA ILE A 45 15.91 3.18 0.08
C ILE A 45 15.07 4.44 0.25
N GLU A 46 13.81 4.29 0.67
CA GLU A 46 12.88 5.40 0.74
C GLU A 46 11.82 5.18 1.81
N ARG A 47 11.47 6.25 2.51
CA ARG A 47 10.40 6.28 3.50
C ARG A 47 9.70 7.63 3.44
N ILE A 48 8.42 7.63 3.09
CA ILE A 48 7.62 8.84 2.93
C ILE A 48 6.42 8.76 3.89
N PRO A 49 6.22 9.77 4.75
CA PRO A 49 5.02 9.85 5.57
C PRO A 49 3.80 10.13 4.69
N VAL A 50 2.71 9.42 4.96
CA VAL A 50 1.42 9.59 4.28
C VAL A 50 0.29 9.59 5.30
N THR A 51 -0.89 10.04 4.87
CA THR A 51 -2.10 10.02 5.68
C THR A 51 -2.32 8.62 6.25
N TYR A 52 -2.55 8.54 7.56
CA TYR A 52 -2.79 7.28 8.22
C TYR A 52 -3.94 6.50 7.58
N SER A 53 -3.68 5.22 7.27
CA SER A 53 -4.68 4.27 6.83
C SER A 53 -4.47 2.96 7.58
N GLY A 54 -5.19 2.77 8.68
CA GLY A 54 -5.07 1.54 9.47
C GLY A 54 -5.86 0.37 8.89
N TYR A 55 -6.62 0.60 7.82
CA TYR A 55 -7.23 -0.45 7.03
C TYR A 55 -7.22 -0.09 5.55
N VAL A 56 -6.58 -0.95 4.77
CA VAL A 56 -6.55 -0.91 3.31
C VAL A 56 -5.80 0.30 2.74
N SER A 57 -4.84 0.01 1.87
CA SER A 57 -4.01 0.99 1.21
C SER A 57 -3.37 0.33 -0.02
N SER A 58 -2.88 1.16 -0.94
CA SER A 58 -2.15 0.68 -2.10
C SER A 58 -1.08 1.66 -2.54
N VAL A 59 -0.11 1.14 -3.28
CA VAL A 59 0.97 1.93 -3.89
C VAL A 59 1.13 1.46 -5.33
N GLN A 60 1.31 2.41 -6.24
CA GLN A 60 1.64 2.16 -7.64
C GLN A 60 2.81 3.04 -8.05
N GLU A 61 3.95 2.42 -8.33
CA GLU A 61 5.06 3.07 -9.03
C GLU A 61 4.73 3.15 -10.53
N LEU A 62 4.80 4.36 -11.07
CA LEU A 62 4.71 4.67 -12.49
C LEU A 62 6.07 5.21 -12.96
N ASN A 63 6.31 5.27 -14.27
CA ASN A 63 7.62 5.66 -14.81
C ASN A 63 8.19 6.96 -14.23
N ASN A 64 7.33 7.93 -13.89
CA ASN A 64 7.73 9.26 -13.44
C ASN A 64 7.04 9.72 -12.15
N THR A 65 6.11 8.93 -11.61
CA THR A 65 5.30 9.33 -10.46
C THR A 65 5.03 8.15 -9.55
N LEU A 66 4.71 8.46 -8.29
CA LEU A 66 4.35 7.50 -7.26
C LEU A 66 2.95 7.81 -6.78
N LEU A 67 2.01 6.88 -6.96
CA LEU A 67 0.65 6.99 -6.45
C LEU A 67 0.54 6.19 -5.14
N ILE A 68 0.08 6.84 -4.07
CA ILE A 68 -0.13 6.22 -2.76
C ILE A 68 -1.57 6.47 -2.33
N ASP A 69 -2.27 5.40 -1.95
CA ASP A 69 -3.67 5.41 -1.53
C ASP A 69 -3.78 5.05 -0.04
N SER A 70 -4.40 5.95 0.72
CA SER A 70 -4.79 5.78 2.11
C SER A 70 -6.29 5.50 2.15
N GLY A 71 -6.64 4.22 1.96
CA GLY A 71 -8.00 3.78 1.66
C GLY A 71 -9.04 4.08 2.74
N SER A 72 -8.70 3.90 4.03
CA SER A 72 -9.60 4.27 5.14
C SER A 72 -9.71 5.78 5.35
N ALA A 73 -8.77 6.56 4.81
CA ALA A 73 -8.82 8.03 4.84
C ALA A 73 -9.50 8.63 3.60
N PHE A 74 -9.87 7.81 2.61
CA PHE A 74 -10.41 8.27 1.32
C PHE A 74 -9.50 9.32 0.64
N THR A 75 -8.19 9.13 0.75
CA THR A 75 -7.19 10.02 0.15
C THR A 75 -6.23 9.22 -0.69
N ALA A 76 -5.86 9.77 -1.85
CA ALA A 76 -4.71 9.28 -2.61
C ALA A 76 -3.83 10.46 -3.00
N VAL A 77 -2.52 10.28 -2.98
CA VAL A 77 -1.53 11.30 -3.34
C VAL A 77 -0.67 10.78 -4.48
N GLU A 78 -0.50 11.59 -5.51
CA GLU A 78 0.48 11.38 -6.56
C GLU A 78 1.67 12.29 -6.32
N LEU A 79 2.86 11.70 -6.26
CA LEU A 79 4.13 12.37 -6.04
C LEU A 79 4.99 12.30 -7.30
N ASP A 80 5.82 13.31 -7.52
CA ASP A 80 6.90 13.26 -8.51
C ASP A 80 8.12 12.47 -7.99
N GLN A 81 9.17 12.38 -8.80
CA GLN A 81 10.42 11.67 -8.46
C GLN A 81 11.20 12.28 -7.29
N ASN A 82 10.87 13.51 -6.88
CA ASN A 82 11.48 14.22 -5.76
C ASN A 82 10.55 14.21 -4.53
N ASN A 83 9.50 13.39 -4.54
CA ASN A 83 8.47 13.31 -3.51
C ASN A 83 7.67 14.62 -3.32
N GLN A 84 7.60 15.45 -4.35
CA GLN A 84 6.73 16.61 -4.36
C GLN A 84 5.33 16.21 -4.82
N ILE A 85 4.31 16.75 -4.15
CA ILE A 85 2.91 16.47 -4.47
C ILE A 85 2.57 17.07 -5.83
N ILE A 86 2.18 16.19 -6.77
CA ILE A 86 1.55 16.58 -8.04
C ILE A 86 0.06 16.80 -7.81
N GLN A 87 -0.60 15.84 -7.15
CA GLN A 87 -2.04 15.88 -6.92
C GLN A 87 -2.43 15.12 -5.64
N THR A 88 -3.47 15.60 -4.98
CA THR A 88 -4.18 14.85 -3.94
C THR A 88 -5.63 14.65 -4.37
N LEU A 89 -6.04 13.39 -4.44
CA LEU A 89 -7.44 13.00 -4.56
C LEU A 89 -8.03 12.85 -3.16
N LYS A 90 -9.23 13.40 -2.95
CA LYS A 90 -10.01 13.24 -1.73
C LYS A 90 -11.40 12.77 -2.11
N GLY A 91 -11.95 11.84 -1.36
CA GLY A 91 -13.32 11.39 -1.52
C GLY A 91 -14.02 11.14 -0.20
N THR A 92 -15.17 10.50 -0.32
CA THR A 92 -15.98 10.03 0.78
C THR A 92 -16.64 8.72 0.37
N GLY A 93 -17.09 7.94 1.35
CA GLY A 93 -17.85 6.73 1.11
C GLY A 93 -18.31 6.10 2.42
N ASP A 94 -19.20 5.12 2.32
CA ASP A 94 -19.77 4.44 3.49
C ASP A 94 -18.79 3.42 4.10
N THR A 95 -17.78 3.00 3.34
CA THR A 95 -16.78 2.00 3.77
C THR A 95 -15.36 2.54 3.67
N TRP A 96 -14.63 2.22 2.60
CA TRP A 96 -13.23 2.62 2.34
C TRP A 96 -12.91 2.42 0.86
N TRP A 97 -11.87 3.07 0.37
CA TRP A 97 -11.29 2.73 -0.93
C TRP A 97 -10.44 1.48 -0.82
N TYR A 98 -10.67 0.51 -1.72
CA TYR A 98 -9.90 -0.73 -1.67
C TYR A 98 -8.50 -0.59 -2.28
N ARG A 99 -8.44 -0.05 -3.50
CA ARG A 99 -7.22 0.32 -4.20
C ARG A 99 -7.51 1.46 -5.17
N VAL A 100 -6.52 2.31 -5.40
CA VAL A 100 -6.57 3.35 -6.43
C VAL A 100 -5.44 3.10 -7.44
N PHE A 101 -5.77 3.17 -8.72
CA PHE A 101 -4.82 3.01 -9.80
C PHE A 101 -4.98 4.12 -10.83
N LYS A 102 -3.86 4.50 -11.44
CA LYS A 102 -3.80 5.43 -12.57
C LYS A 102 -3.40 4.68 -13.84
N TYR A 103 -4.15 4.93 -14.91
CA TYR A 103 -3.95 4.34 -16.24
C TYR A 103 -4.13 5.41 -17.33
N ASP A 104 -3.43 5.25 -18.45
CA ASP A 104 -3.54 6.12 -19.63
C ASP A 104 -4.56 5.60 -20.68
N TYR A 105 -5.10 4.39 -20.46
CA TYR A 105 -6.04 3.71 -21.33
C TYR A 105 -5.55 3.42 -22.76
N ILE A 106 -4.25 3.62 -23.03
CA ILE A 106 -3.63 3.32 -24.33
C ILE A 106 -3.65 1.81 -24.57
N GLY A 107 -4.03 1.40 -25.78
CA GLY A 107 -4.17 -0.02 -26.13
C GLY A 107 -5.43 -0.70 -25.60
N PHE A 108 -6.25 0.00 -24.80
CA PHE A 108 -7.57 -0.48 -24.37
C PHE A 108 -8.70 0.24 -25.10
N TRP A 109 -8.69 1.59 -25.04
CA TRP A 109 -9.74 2.43 -25.63
C TRP A 109 -9.25 3.21 -26.84
N PHE A 110 -7.95 3.44 -26.95
CA PHE A 110 -7.33 4.14 -28.07
C PHE A 110 -6.33 3.18 -28.73
N GLY A 111 -6.67 2.68 -29.91
CA GLY A 111 -5.77 1.87 -30.75
C GLY A 111 -4.59 2.72 -31.19
N GLY A 112 -3.38 2.16 -31.07
CA GLY A 112 -2.12 2.83 -31.41
C GLY A 112 -1.90 3.06 -32.89
#